data_AF-E5R1T2-F1
#
_entry.id   AF-E5R1T2-F1
#
_cell.length_a   1.000
_cell.length_b   1.000
_cell.length_c   1.000
_cell.angle_alpha   90.00
_cell.angle_beta   90.00
_cell.angle_gamma   90.00
#
_symmetry.space_group_name_H-M   'P 1'
#
loop_
_entity.id
_entity.type
_entity.pdbx_description
1 polymer ?
#
loop_
_entity_poly.entity_id
_entity_poly.type
_entity_poly.pdbx_seq_one_letter_code
_entity_poly.pdbx_strand_id
1 'polypeptide(L)'
;MVVYIVYGFRWSRVGTLTAPGIRPHIVINDLLDAASDYIQEPRTAKEVIQSFERIDANIPSHIPDLALIEQYDPEDTRTSTLCQPYAFVCSKVVPIGDGSEPQFNSFLSLDLEDFISKGPGLSAEALATFANLREVLAPGEKIGWWIVYNGNPERFSSDGDEGSDSDAEGGNEPEEMSHKSGQPPIRSPKPPVVPPKPKLNLPMRAKK
;
A
#
# COMPACT_ATOMS: atom_id res chain seq x y z
N MET A 1 11.55 -11.97 2.20
CA MET A 1 11.43 -11.58 0.78
C MET A 1 10.55 -12.58 0.06
N VAL A 2 9.66 -12.11 -0.80
CA VAL A 2 8.74 -12.96 -1.55
C VAL A 2 8.65 -12.46 -2.99
N VAL A 3 8.61 -13.41 -3.93
CA VAL A 3 8.24 -13.13 -5.31
C VAL A 3 6.87 -13.73 -5.55
N TYR A 4 5.92 -12.93 -6.01
CA TYR A 4 4.59 -13.41 -6.34
C TYR A 4 4.47 -13.61 -7.84
N ILE A 5 3.81 -14.70 -8.24
CA ILE A 5 3.18 -14.80 -9.55
C ILE A 5 1.70 -14.47 -9.35
N VAL A 6 1.22 -13.47 -10.06
CA VAL A 6 -0.15 -12.97 -9.89
C VAL A 6 -0.89 -12.94 -11.22
N TYR A 7 -2.17 -13.28 -11.19
CA TYR A 7 -3.10 -12.97 -12.27
C TYR A 7 -3.91 -11.74 -11.88
N GLY A 8 -3.69 -10.64 -12.58
CA GLY A 8 -4.26 -9.35 -12.20
C GLY A 8 -3.93 -8.21 -13.14
N PHE A 9 -4.18 -7.00 -12.66
CA PHE A 9 -3.91 -5.75 -13.38
C PHE A 9 -3.29 -4.72 -12.45
N ARG A 10 -2.64 -3.71 -13.04
CA ARG A 10 -2.01 -2.62 -12.30
C ARG A 10 -3.06 -1.59 -11.90
N TRP A 11 -3.01 -1.14 -10.66
CA TRP A 11 -3.84 -0.06 -10.16
C TRP A 11 -2.97 1.10 -9.70
N SER A 12 -3.09 2.22 -10.40
CA SER A 12 -2.29 3.42 -10.17
C SER A 12 -2.50 3.96 -8.76
N ARG A 13 -1.43 4.42 -8.11
CA ARG A 13 -1.52 5.03 -6.77
C ARG A 13 -2.25 6.37 -6.81
N VAL A 14 -2.02 7.15 -7.88
CA VAL A 14 -2.57 8.52 -8.04
C VAL A 14 -3.82 8.56 -8.92
N GLY A 15 -4.00 7.58 -9.81
CA GLY A 15 -5.11 7.51 -10.76
C GLY A 15 -4.75 7.99 -12.16
N THR A 16 -5.76 8.08 -13.00
CA THR A 16 -5.70 8.62 -14.36
C THR A 16 -6.76 9.71 -14.53
N LEU A 17 -6.88 10.28 -15.73
CA LEU A 17 -7.98 11.20 -16.04
C LEU A 17 -9.37 10.52 -16.03
N THR A 18 -9.41 9.20 -16.14
CA THR A 18 -10.65 8.42 -16.35
C THR A 18 -11.01 7.52 -15.19
N ALA A 19 -10.11 7.27 -14.24
CA ALA A 19 -10.39 6.48 -13.05
C ALA A 19 -9.57 6.91 -11.83
N PRO A 20 -10.16 6.79 -10.61
CA PRO A 20 -9.44 7.06 -9.38
C PRO A 20 -8.35 6.01 -9.15
N GLY A 21 -7.18 6.48 -8.69
CA GLY A 21 -6.16 5.58 -8.17
C GLY A 21 -6.45 5.15 -6.74
N ILE A 22 -5.56 4.35 -6.17
CA ILE A 22 -5.64 3.86 -4.79
C ILE A 22 -5.89 5.00 -3.79
N ARG A 23 -5.09 6.08 -3.85
CA ARG A 23 -5.22 7.21 -2.91
C ARG A 23 -6.57 7.92 -3.03
N PRO A 24 -7.00 8.39 -4.23
CA PRO A 24 -8.35 8.93 -4.39
C PRO A 24 -9.45 7.94 -4.01
N HIS A 25 -9.31 6.64 -4.32
CA HIS A 25 -10.33 5.64 -4.01
C HIS A 25 -10.58 5.51 -2.51
N ILE A 26 -9.51 5.46 -1.71
CA ILE A 26 -9.59 5.44 -0.24
C ILE A 26 -10.36 6.67 0.27
N VAL A 27 -10.02 7.87 -0.24
CA VAL A 27 -10.66 9.12 0.18
C VAL A 27 -12.12 9.21 -0.28
N ILE A 28 -12.42 8.86 -1.52
CA ILE A 28 -13.78 8.94 -2.10
C ILE A 28 -14.74 7.96 -1.40
N ASN A 29 -14.24 6.80 -0.99
CA ASN A 29 -15.04 5.77 -0.34
C ASN A 29 -15.01 5.86 1.20
N ASP A 30 -14.38 6.91 1.75
CA ASP A 30 -14.29 7.15 3.20
C ASP A 30 -13.73 5.94 3.97
N LEU A 31 -12.65 5.34 3.45
CA LEU A 31 -11.99 4.18 4.06
C LEU A 31 -11.00 4.66 5.12
N LEU A 32 -11.50 4.88 6.34
CA LEU A 32 -10.76 5.55 7.41
C LEU A 32 -9.63 4.69 8.01
N ASP A 33 -9.74 3.36 7.97
CA ASP A 33 -8.72 2.46 8.50
C ASP A 33 -7.74 1.97 7.40
N ALA A 34 -7.85 2.52 6.17
CA ALA A 34 -7.03 2.14 5.03
C ALA A 34 -5.81 3.08 4.83
N ALA A 35 -4.61 2.51 4.83
CA ALA A 35 -3.39 3.22 4.50
C ALA A 35 -3.10 3.19 2.99
N SER A 36 -2.94 4.36 2.35
CA SER A 36 -2.65 4.38 0.91
C SER A 36 -1.27 3.89 0.53
N ASP A 37 -0.34 3.91 1.48
CA ASP A 37 1.09 3.74 1.25
C ASP A 37 1.56 2.29 1.39
N TYR A 38 0.82 1.49 2.17
CA TYR A 38 1.03 0.05 2.32
C TYR A 38 -0.33 -0.65 2.21
N ILE A 39 -0.78 -0.86 0.97
CA ILE A 39 -2.13 -1.36 0.69
C ILE A 39 -2.30 -2.86 0.98
N GLN A 40 -1.19 -3.58 1.14
CA GLN A 40 -1.15 -5.01 1.44
C GLN A 40 -1.26 -5.29 2.95
N GLU A 41 -1.26 -4.26 3.81
CA GLU A 41 -1.53 -4.42 5.24
C GLU A 41 -2.90 -5.10 5.45
N PRO A 42 -3.02 -6.11 6.33
CA PRO A 42 -4.25 -6.92 6.42
C PRO A 42 -5.54 -6.12 6.64
N ARG A 43 -5.54 -5.09 7.49
CA ARG A 43 -6.74 -4.26 7.75
C ARG A 43 -7.08 -3.40 6.53
N THR A 44 -6.07 -2.72 5.98
CA THR A 44 -6.17 -1.89 4.78
C THR A 44 -6.66 -2.70 3.58
N ALA A 45 -6.05 -3.85 3.32
CA ALA A 45 -6.41 -4.73 2.23
C ALA A 45 -7.87 -5.17 2.34
N LYS A 46 -8.29 -5.58 3.54
CA LYS A 46 -9.67 -5.96 3.81
C LYS A 46 -10.64 -4.82 3.54
N GLU A 47 -10.40 -3.62 4.05
CA GLU A 47 -11.27 -2.46 3.82
C GLU A 47 -11.38 -2.09 2.33
N VAL A 48 -10.24 -2.06 1.64
CA VAL A 48 -10.18 -1.71 0.22
C VAL A 48 -10.89 -2.77 -0.62
N ILE A 49 -10.67 -4.06 -0.36
CA ILE A 49 -11.35 -5.14 -1.07
C ILE A 49 -12.86 -5.11 -0.80
N GLN A 50 -13.27 -4.93 0.45
CA GLN A 50 -14.69 -4.81 0.80
C GLN A 50 -15.34 -3.62 0.10
N SER A 51 -14.62 -2.52 -0.09
CA SER A 51 -15.13 -1.35 -0.81
C SER A 51 -15.50 -1.65 -2.27
N PHE A 52 -14.90 -2.68 -2.89
CA PHE A 52 -15.21 -3.07 -4.27
C PHE A 52 -16.61 -3.66 -4.42
N GLU A 53 -17.25 -4.14 -3.35
CA GLU A 53 -18.64 -4.59 -3.39
C GLU A 53 -19.62 -3.49 -3.82
N ARG A 54 -19.23 -2.21 -3.66
CA ARG A 54 -19.99 -1.06 -4.18
C ARG A 54 -19.94 -0.95 -5.70
N ILE A 55 -18.94 -1.56 -6.34
CA ILE A 55 -18.78 -1.63 -7.79
C ILE A 55 -19.58 -2.81 -8.35
N ASP A 56 -19.40 -3.99 -7.75
CA ASP A 56 -20.14 -5.20 -8.09
C ASP A 56 -20.34 -6.07 -6.85
N ALA A 57 -21.61 -6.25 -6.46
CA ALA A 57 -21.99 -7.02 -5.28
C ALA A 57 -21.66 -8.52 -5.38
N ASN A 58 -21.34 -9.03 -6.58
CA ASN A 58 -20.97 -10.44 -6.78
C ASN A 58 -19.48 -10.71 -6.53
N ILE A 59 -18.66 -9.70 -6.29
CA ILE A 59 -17.21 -9.87 -6.09
C ILE A 59 -16.88 -10.91 -5.01
N PRO A 60 -17.49 -10.89 -3.81
CA PRO A 60 -17.17 -11.89 -2.77
C PRO A 60 -17.51 -13.32 -3.19
N SER A 61 -18.53 -13.48 -4.04
CA SER A 61 -19.01 -14.79 -4.50
C SER A 61 -18.19 -15.32 -5.69
N HIS A 62 -17.85 -14.44 -6.64
CA HIS A 62 -17.19 -14.81 -7.89
C HIS A 62 -15.67 -14.79 -7.78
N ILE A 63 -15.09 -13.95 -6.92
CA ILE A 63 -13.64 -13.77 -6.79
C ILE A 63 -13.28 -13.69 -5.29
N PRO A 64 -13.46 -14.78 -4.53
CA PRO A 64 -13.20 -14.80 -3.10
C PRO A 64 -11.72 -14.60 -2.75
N ASP A 65 -10.82 -15.00 -3.66
CA ASP A 65 -9.36 -14.93 -3.47
C ASP A 65 -8.75 -13.60 -3.94
N LEU A 66 -9.55 -12.52 -3.96
CA LEU A 66 -9.08 -11.21 -4.36
C LEU A 66 -8.03 -10.70 -3.37
N ALA A 67 -6.88 -10.26 -3.88
CA ALA A 67 -5.75 -9.80 -3.10
C ALA A 67 -5.13 -8.55 -3.71
N LEU A 68 -4.48 -7.75 -2.85
CA LEU A 68 -3.73 -6.56 -3.25
C LEU A 68 -2.24 -6.83 -3.03
N ILE A 69 -1.45 -6.75 -4.09
CA ILE A 69 -0.02 -7.07 -4.04
C ILE A 69 0.80 -5.84 -4.40
N GLU A 70 1.73 -5.47 -3.52
CA GLU A 70 2.66 -4.37 -3.75
C GLU A 70 4.02 -4.82 -4.24
N GLN A 71 4.69 -3.89 -4.92
CA GLN A 71 6.10 -3.99 -5.20
C GLN A 71 6.86 -3.31 -4.06
N TYR A 72 7.89 -3.96 -3.55
CA TYR A 72 8.75 -3.38 -2.53
C TYR A 72 10.17 -3.89 -2.61
N ASP A 73 11.12 -3.00 -2.44
CA ASP A 73 12.51 -3.34 -2.21
C ASP A 73 12.98 -2.62 -0.94
N PRO A 74 13.23 -3.35 0.17
CA PRO A 74 13.69 -2.74 1.42
C PRO A 74 15.08 -2.11 1.30
N GLU A 75 15.90 -2.55 0.35
CA GLU A 75 17.25 -2.01 0.12
C GLU A 75 17.23 -0.72 -0.72
N ASP A 76 16.09 -0.37 -1.32
CA ASP A 76 15.97 0.82 -2.15
C ASP A 76 15.69 2.06 -1.27
N THR A 77 16.76 2.80 -0.98
CA THR A 77 16.80 3.97 -0.10
C THR A 77 16.43 5.30 -0.77
N ARG A 78 15.96 5.30 -2.01
CA ARG A 78 15.57 6.54 -2.69
C ARG A 78 14.34 7.17 -2.01
N THR A 79 14.21 8.50 -2.08
CA THR A 79 13.11 9.22 -1.42
C THR A 79 11.74 8.93 -2.07
N SER A 80 11.73 8.44 -3.32
CA SER A 80 10.53 8.01 -4.05
C SER A 80 10.05 6.60 -3.72
N THR A 81 10.73 5.88 -2.81
CA THR A 81 10.62 4.42 -2.71
C THR A 81 9.65 3.90 -1.65
N LEU A 82 9.07 4.77 -0.83
CA LEU A 82 8.13 4.32 0.20
C LEU A 82 6.90 3.61 -0.42
N CYS A 83 6.46 4.07 -1.61
CA CYS A 83 5.32 3.51 -2.34
C CYS A 83 5.59 3.47 -3.85
N GLN A 84 5.52 2.29 -4.43
CA GLN A 84 5.60 2.14 -5.88
C GLN A 84 4.39 2.79 -6.58
N PRO A 85 4.54 3.28 -7.82
CA PRO A 85 3.53 4.08 -8.51
C PRO A 85 2.21 3.34 -8.77
N TYR A 86 2.22 2.02 -8.64
CA TYR A 86 1.04 1.16 -8.72
C TYR A 86 1.20 -0.04 -7.79
N ALA A 87 0.06 -0.62 -7.41
CA ALA A 87 -0.05 -1.96 -6.84
C ALA A 87 -0.80 -2.86 -7.84
N PHE A 88 -0.96 -4.13 -7.51
CA PHE A 88 -1.73 -5.07 -8.31
C PHE A 88 -3.02 -5.45 -7.59
N VAL A 89 -4.12 -5.45 -8.33
CA VAL A 89 -5.37 -6.09 -7.92
C VAL A 89 -5.38 -7.47 -8.56
N CYS A 90 -5.42 -8.52 -7.75
CA CYS A 90 -5.14 -9.89 -8.16
C CYS A 90 -6.29 -10.80 -7.79
N SER A 91 -6.77 -11.60 -8.75
CA SER A 91 -7.73 -12.69 -8.48
C SER A 91 -7.05 -14.02 -8.22
N LYS A 92 -5.73 -14.11 -8.48
CA LYS A 92 -4.89 -15.23 -8.08
C LYS A 92 -3.51 -14.72 -7.69
N VAL A 93 -2.99 -15.23 -6.58
CA VAL A 93 -1.65 -14.95 -6.06
C VAL A 93 -0.97 -16.26 -5.73
N VAL A 94 0.26 -16.43 -6.19
CA VAL A 94 1.10 -17.60 -5.90
C VAL A 94 2.44 -17.09 -5.39
N PRO A 95 2.72 -17.16 -4.07
CA PRO A 95 4.01 -16.78 -3.54
C PRO A 95 5.09 -17.81 -3.89
N ILE A 96 6.30 -17.33 -4.13
CA ILE A 96 7.51 -18.12 -4.36
C ILE A 96 8.54 -17.69 -3.32
N GLY A 97 9.10 -18.67 -2.61
CA GLY A 97 10.15 -18.46 -1.61
C GLY A 97 9.65 -17.99 -0.24
N ASP A 98 8.34 -17.86 -0.05
CA ASP A 98 7.73 -17.67 1.26
C ASP A 98 7.46 -19.05 1.89
N GLY A 99 8.14 -19.36 2.99
CA GLY A 99 8.03 -20.65 3.69
C GLY A 99 6.85 -20.70 4.69
N SER A 100 6.04 -19.66 4.76
CA SER A 100 4.97 -19.49 5.77
C SER A 100 3.65 -20.19 5.41
N GLU A 101 3.40 -20.52 4.15
CA GLU A 101 2.12 -21.09 3.68
C GLU A 101 2.29 -22.50 3.06
N PRO A 102 1.86 -23.58 3.75
CA PRO A 102 2.15 -24.97 3.37
C PRO A 102 1.67 -25.38 1.97
N GLN A 103 0.78 -24.61 1.34
CA GLN A 103 0.29 -24.86 -0.02
C GLN A 103 1.25 -24.41 -1.12
N PHE A 104 2.20 -23.48 -0.84
CA PHE A 104 3.11 -22.89 -1.84
C PHE A 104 4.60 -23.01 -1.49
N ASN A 105 4.90 -23.63 -0.35
CA ASN A 105 6.22 -23.81 0.26
C ASN A 105 7.28 -24.63 -0.52
N SER A 106 7.22 -24.83 -1.84
CA SER A 106 8.17 -25.78 -2.48
C SER A 106 8.62 -25.52 -3.92
N PHE A 107 8.32 -24.35 -4.51
CA PHE A 107 8.84 -24.07 -5.84
C PHE A 107 10.16 -23.28 -5.76
N LEU A 108 11.29 -23.99 -5.73
CA LEU A 108 12.60 -23.38 -6.03
C LEU A 108 12.74 -23.02 -7.52
N SER A 109 11.89 -23.59 -8.37
CA SER A 109 11.71 -23.27 -9.78
C SER A 109 10.26 -23.54 -10.20
N LEU A 110 9.81 -22.88 -11.27
CA LEU A 110 8.48 -23.07 -11.86
C LEU A 110 8.58 -23.02 -13.39
N ASP A 111 7.92 -23.97 -14.06
CA ASP A 111 7.71 -23.89 -15.50
C ASP A 111 6.59 -22.88 -15.80
N LEU A 112 6.98 -21.74 -16.37
CA LEU A 112 6.05 -20.65 -16.68
C LEU A 112 5.08 -21.00 -17.81
N GLU A 113 5.48 -21.84 -18.76
CA GLU A 113 4.63 -22.17 -19.91
C GLU A 113 3.48 -23.08 -19.45
N ASP A 114 3.81 -24.15 -18.73
CA ASP A 114 2.80 -25.03 -18.10
C ASP A 114 1.90 -24.23 -17.14
N PHE A 115 2.47 -23.38 -16.30
CA PHE A 115 1.72 -22.58 -15.34
C PHE A 115 0.72 -21.64 -16.02
N ILE A 116 1.15 -20.90 -17.05
CA ILE A 116 0.28 -19.99 -17.79
C ILE A 116 -0.79 -20.76 -18.56
N SER A 117 -0.47 -21.94 -19.10
CA SER A 117 -1.40 -22.77 -19.87
C SER A 117 -2.61 -23.25 -19.04
N LYS A 118 -2.42 -23.47 -17.74
CA LYS A 118 -3.49 -23.83 -16.79
C LYS A 118 -4.47 -22.69 -16.54
N GLY A 119 -4.08 -21.46 -16.86
CA GLY A 119 -4.90 -20.27 -16.63
C GLY A 119 -5.12 -19.96 -15.14
N PRO A 120 -5.90 -18.92 -14.83
CA PRO A 120 -6.09 -18.48 -13.44
C PRO A 120 -7.03 -19.39 -12.63
N GLY A 121 -7.70 -20.36 -13.26
CA GLY A 121 -8.68 -21.23 -12.60
C GLY A 121 -10.01 -20.54 -12.26
N LEU A 122 -10.31 -19.42 -12.92
CA LEU A 122 -11.54 -18.65 -12.72
C LEU A 122 -12.67 -19.15 -13.64
N SER A 123 -13.91 -19.12 -13.14
CA SER A 123 -15.10 -19.35 -13.97
C SER A 123 -15.33 -18.21 -14.98
N ALA A 124 -16.26 -18.41 -15.93
CA ALA A 124 -16.60 -17.37 -16.90
C ALA A 124 -17.21 -16.13 -16.21
N GLU A 125 -18.05 -16.34 -15.19
CA GLU A 125 -18.65 -15.29 -14.38
C GLU A 125 -17.58 -14.54 -13.57
N ALA A 126 -16.64 -15.27 -12.98
CA ALA A 126 -15.51 -14.67 -12.26
C ALA A 126 -14.62 -13.83 -13.17
N LEU A 127 -14.32 -14.31 -14.39
CA LEU A 127 -13.58 -13.54 -15.39
C LEU A 127 -14.33 -12.26 -15.81
N ALA A 128 -15.66 -12.34 -15.98
CA ALA A 128 -16.48 -11.19 -16.33
C ALA A 128 -16.54 -10.15 -15.19
N THR A 129 -16.76 -10.61 -13.95
CA THR A 129 -16.73 -9.74 -12.76
C THR A 129 -15.35 -9.09 -12.59
N PHE A 130 -14.26 -9.83 -12.83
CA PHE A 130 -12.91 -9.29 -12.71
C PHE A 130 -12.60 -8.27 -13.80
N ALA A 131 -13.07 -8.52 -15.03
CA ALA A 131 -12.97 -7.58 -16.13
C ALA A 131 -13.72 -6.28 -15.83
N ASN A 132 -14.94 -6.35 -15.29
CA ASN A 132 -15.72 -5.20 -14.88
C ASN A 132 -15.01 -4.38 -13.79
N LEU A 133 -14.49 -5.06 -12.76
CA LEU A 133 -13.71 -4.42 -11.70
C LEU A 133 -12.51 -3.64 -12.27
N ARG A 134 -11.79 -4.24 -13.23
CA ARG A 134 -10.68 -3.57 -13.92
C ARG A 134 -11.13 -2.36 -14.74
N GLU A 135 -12.24 -2.46 -15.47
CA GLU A 135 -12.75 -1.32 -16.25
C GLU A 135 -13.10 -0.11 -15.37
N VAL A 136 -13.51 -0.34 -14.12
CA VAL A 136 -13.83 0.74 -13.17
C VAL A 136 -12.57 1.30 -12.49
N LEU A 137 -11.69 0.43 -11.99
CA LEU A 137 -10.51 0.86 -11.22
C LEU A 137 -9.34 1.33 -12.09
N ALA A 138 -9.18 0.72 -13.26
CA ALA A 138 -8.06 0.94 -14.16
C ALA A 138 -8.44 0.70 -15.64
N PRO A 139 -9.32 1.55 -16.21
CA PRO A 139 -9.75 1.42 -17.60
C PRO A 139 -8.55 1.38 -18.55
N GLY A 140 -8.56 0.41 -19.47
CA GLY A 140 -7.47 0.19 -20.43
C GLY A 140 -6.22 -0.54 -19.90
N GLU A 141 -6.11 -0.83 -18.60
CA GLU A 141 -5.02 -1.67 -18.09
C GLU A 141 -5.18 -3.14 -18.52
N LYS A 142 -4.04 -3.81 -18.70
CA LYS A 142 -4.02 -5.22 -19.11
C LYS A 142 -4.29 -6.12 -17.89
N ILE A 143 -5.29 -6.99 -18.01
CA ILE A 143 -5.40 -8.18 -17.15
C ILE A 143 -4.47 -9.26 -17.70
N GLY A 144 -3.64 -9.84 -16.83
CA GLY A 144 -2.77 -10.93 -17.21
C GLY A 144 -1.86 -11.40 -16.08
N TRP A 145 -0.90 -12.24 -16.43
CA TRP A 145 0.11 -12.75 -15.50
C TRP A 145 1.25 -11.76 -15.31
N TRP A 146 1.67 -11.60 -14.06
CA TRP A 146 2.80 -10.78 -13.65
C TRP A 146 3.67 -11.50 -12.64
N ILE A 147 4.96 -11.18 -12.64
CA ILE A 147 5.91 -11.56 -11.59
C ILE A 147 6.20 -10.28 -10.79
N VAL A 148 5.98 -10.34 -9.47
CA VAL A 148 6.03 -9.16 -8.59
C VAL A 148 6.98 -9.44 -7.44
N TYR A 149 8.04 -8.64 -7.32
CA TYR A 149 8.97 -8.71 -6.20
C TYR A 149 8.48 -7.85 -5.03
N ASN A 150 8.42 -8.46 -3.84
CA ASN A 150 8.14 -7.79 -2.58
C ASN A 150 9.14 -8.26 -1.51
N GLY A 151 10.18 -7.47 -1.29
CA GLY A 151 11.28 -7.83 -0.40
C GLY A 151 10.89 -7.97 1.08
N ASN A 152 9.79 -7.33 1.51
CA ASN A 152 9.25 -7.48 2.85
C ASN A 152 7.71 -7.30 2.81
N PRO A 153 6.94 -8.40 2.71
CA PRO A 153 5.48 -8.32 2.70
C PRO A 153 4.89 -7.96 4.07
N GLU A 154 5.65 -8.12 5.16
CA GLU A 154 5.22 -7.93 6.55
C GLU A 154 5.88 -6.70 7.19
N ARG A 155 5.86 -5.54 6.51
CA ARG A 155 6.61 -4.35 6.94
C ARG A 155 6.29 -3.85 8.35
N PHE A 156 5.14 -4.23 8.90
CA PHE A 156 4.66 -3.80 10.22
C PHE A 156 4.37 -4.94 11.20
N SER A 157 4.71 -6.20 10.88
CA SER A 157 4.66 -7.30 11.85
C SER A 157 5.85 -7.22 12.83
N SER A 158 6.01 -6.08 13.48
CA SER A 158 6.55 -6.05 14.83
C SER A 158 5.34 -6.26 15.73
N ASP A 159 4.91 -7.51 15.89
CA ASP A 159 4.07 -7.86 17.02
C ASP A 159 4.77 -7.30 18.26
N GLY A 160 4.07 -6.40 18.96
CA GLY A 160 4.58 -5.84 20.19
C GLY A 160 4.65 -6.93 21.25
N ASP A 161 5.80 -7.57 21.41
CA ASP A 161 6.33 -8.07 22.68
C ASP A 161 7.77 -8.56 22.49
N GLU A 162 8.77 -7.82 22.96
CA GLU A 162 9.83 -8.35 23.83
C GLU A 162 10.41 -7.17 24.64
N GLY A 163 9.93 -7.03 25.87
CA GLY A 163 10.75 -6.52 26.98
C GLY A 163 10.76 -5.01 27.21
N SER A 164 9.71 -4.51 27.87
CA SER A 164 9.89 -3.40 28.80
C SER A 164 10.78 -3.85 29.96
N ASP A 165 12.10 -3.85 29.81
CA ASP A 165 13.01 -3.94 30.96
C ASP A 165 13.09 -2.56 31.62
N SER A 166 12.09 -2.31 32.46
CA SER A 166 12.18 -1.35 33.55
C SER A 166 13.10 -1.91 34.63
N ASP A 167 14.42 -1.85 34.41
CA ASP A 167 15.40 -2.00 35.48
C ASP A 167 15.47 -0.70 36.29
N ALA A 168 14.42 -0.49 37.10
CA ALA A 168 14.45 0.46 38.21
C ALA A 168 14.96 -0.28 39.46
N GLU A 169 16.28 -0.48 39.54
CA GLU A 169 16.94 -0.95 40.76
C GLU A 169 17.37 0.24 41.63
N GLY A 170 16.83 0.26 42.85
CA GLY A 170 17.63 0.49 44.06
C GLY A 170 17.90 1.93 44.46
N GLY A 171 17.14 2.43 45.44
CA GLY A 171 17.24 3.79 45.96
C GLY A 171 18.48 4.10 46.82
N ASN A 172 18.71 5.40 46.99
CA ASN A 172 19.19 5.96 48.26
C ASN A 172 18.74 7.44 48.36
N GLU A 173 18.01 7.76 49.44
CA GLU A 173 17.67 9.14 49.84
C GLU A 173 18.89 9.82 50.54
N PRO A 174 18.75 11.03 51.13
CA PRO A 174 18.75 12.34 50.49
C PRO A 174 19.90 13.23 51.01
N GLU A 175 20.41 14.18 50.22
CA GLU A 175 21.25 15.27 50.75
C GLU A 175 20.78 16.61 50.16
N GLU A 176 20.21 17.45 51.02
CA GLU A 176 20.00 18.87 50.74
C GLU A 176 21.35 19.57 50.55
N MET A 177 21.50 20.33 49.46
CA MET A 177 22.25 21.59 49.56
C MET A 177 21.79 22.61 48.52
N SER A 178 21.09 23.61 49.04
CA SER A 178 20.81 24.93 48.47
C SER A 178 21.98 25.47 47.65
N HIS A 179 21.72 25.98 46.43
CA HIS A 179 22.22 27.27 45.94
C HIS A 179 21.51 27.73 44.65
N LYS A 180 21.36 29.06 44.55
CA LYS A 180 20.49 29.85 43.68
C LYS A 180 20.86 29.82 42.18
N SER A 181 19.82 30.11 41.37
CA SER A 181 19.80 31.11 40.28
C SER A 181 19.70 30.57 38.85
N GLY A 182 18.66 31.02 38.13
CA GLY A 182 18.68 31.13 36.66
C GLY A 182 17.60 30.33 35.92
N GLN A 183 16.44 30.95 35.71
CA GLN A 183 15.37 30.46 34.84
C GLN A 183 15.80 30.56 33.35
N PRO A 184 15.76 29.49 32.53
CA PRO A 184 15.92 29.62 31.09
C PRO A 184 14.61 30.09 30.42
N PRO A 185 14.67 30.95 29.39
CA PRO A 185 13.47 31.56 28.83
C PRO A 185 12.71 30.59 27.93
N ILE A 186 11.39 30.58 28.10
CA ILE A 186 10.41 29.92 27.23
C ILE A 186 10.48 30.59 25.85
N ARG A 187 10.82 29.82 24.82
CA ARG A 187 10.86 30.26 23.42
C ARG A 187 9.49 30.01 22.79
N SER A 188 8.70 31.06 22.59
CA SER A 188 7.45 31.00 21.83
C SER A 188 7.74 30.67 20.35
N PRO A 189 6.98 29.78 19.70
CA PRO A 189 7.14 29.53 18.26
C PRO A 189 6.66 30.74 17.44
N LYS A 190 7.49 31.21 16.50
CA LYS A 190 7.10 32.21 15.50
C LYS A 190 6.14 31.59 14.48
N PRO A 191 5.10 32.32 14.01
CA PRO A 191 4.24 31.85 12.93
C PRO A 191 5.02 31.73 11.61
N PRO A 192 4.62 30.81 10.71
CA PRO A 192 5.30 30.60 9.44
C PRO A 192 5.14 31.81 8.51
N VAL A 193 6.24 32.21 7.88
CA VAL A 193 6.29 33.27 6.86
C VAL A 193 5.76 32.70 5.54
N VAL A 194 4.63 33.20 5.07
CA VAL A 194 4.04 32.84 3.76
C VAL A 194 4.85 33.53 2.65
N PRO A 195 5.37 32.80 1.64
CA PRO A 195 6.04 33.41 0.49
C PRO A 195 5.04 34.19 -0.37
N PRO A 196 5.44 35.33 -0.98
CA PRO A 196 4.52 36.12 -1.79
C PRO A 196 4.11 35.36 -3.06
N LYS A 197 2.81 35.44 -3.39
CA LYS A 197 2.23 34.83 -4.59
C LYS A 197 2.93 35.35 -5.86
N PRO A 198 3.25 34.49 -6.84
CA PRO A 198 3.80 34.94 -8.12
C PRO A 198 2.76 35.76 -8.88
N LYS A 199 3.18 36.93 -9.40
CA LYS A 199 2.35 37.76 -10.29
C LYS A 199 2.29 37.10 -11.67
N LEU A 200 1.10 36.61 -12.04
CA LEU A 200 0.84 36.09 -13.37
C LEU A 200 0.66 37.28 -14.34
N ASN A 201 1.66 37.57 -15.18
CA ASN A 201 1.50 38.53 -16.27
C ASN A 201 0.82 37.82 -17.45
N LEU A 202 -0.48 38.09 -17.64
CA LEU A 202 -1.20 37.70 -18.84
C LEU A 202 -0.78 38.59 -20.03
N PRO A 203 -0.35 38.05 -21.17
CA PRO A 203 -0.09 38.86 -22.36
C PRO A 203 -1.41 39.41 -22.93
N MET A 204 -1.42 40.71 -23.22
CA MET A 204 -2.54 41.37 -23.89
C MET A 204 -2.79 40.76 -25.27
N ARG A 205 -4.04 40.36 -25.51
CA ARG A 205 -4.55 39.91 -26.81
C ARG A 205 -4.41 41.04 -27.83
N ALA A 206 -3.52 40.87 -28.81
CA ALA A 206 -3.44 41.76 -29.95
C ALA A 206 -4.74 41.67 -30.76
N LYS A 207 -5.38 42.82 -30.99
CA LYS A 207 -6.48 42.96 -31.95
C LYS A 207 -5.89 43.26 -33.32
N LYS A 208 -5.96 42.29 -34.24
CA LYS A 208 -6.38 42.45 -35.64
C LYS A 208 -6.32 41.11 -36.35
#